data_AF-A0A365P970-F1
#
_entry.id   AF-A0A365P970-F1
#
_cell.length_a   1.000
_cell.length_b   1.000
_cell.length_c   1.000
_cell.angle_alpha   90.00
_cell.angle_beta   90.00
_cell.angle_gamma   90.00
#
_symmetry.space_group_name_H-M   'P 1'
#
loop_
_entity.id
_entity.type
_entity.pdbx_description
1 polymer ?
#
loop_
_entity_poly.entity_id
_entity_poly.type
_entity_poly.pdbx_seq_one_letter_code
_entity_poly.pdbx_strand_id
1 'polypeptide(L)'
;MSQSLVHFLLVYSFDEQRLIHQDEFTDTELAVAAYEDTEAQYRNSADVDRFEVVLVGADSIQTVMRTHGHYFKDADEAMFADLLASH
;
A
#
# COMPACT_ATOMS: atom_id res chain seq x y z
N MET A 1 21.56 -16.83 3.04
CA MET A 1 20.14 -16.80 2.64
C MET A 1 19.86 -15.39 2.19
N SER A 2 19.82 -15.14 0.88
CA SER A 2 19.30 -13.88 0.36
C SER A 2 17.78 -13.91 0.59
N GLN A 3 17.27 -13.14 1.57
CA GLN A 3 15.83 -12.95 1.66
C GLN A 3 15.40 -12.25 0.38
N SER A 4 14.53 -12.90 -0.39
CA SER A 4 13.92 -12.29 -1.57
C SER A 4 13.03 -11.15 -1.08
N LEU A 5 13.46 -9.92 -1.35
CA LEU A 5 12.70 -8.72 -1.03
C LEU A 5 11.37 -8.75 -1.82
N VAL A 6 10.25 -8.54 -1.12
CA VAL A 6 8.93 -8.41 -1.75
C VAL A 6 8.62 -6.92 -1.87
N HIS A 7 8.05 -6.52 -3.00
CA HIS A 7 7.60 -5.16 -3.24
C HIS A 7 6.10 -5.06 -3.06
N PHE A 8 5.66 -4.06 -2.31
CA PHE A 8 4.26 -3.78 -2.04
C PHE A 8 3.91 -2.44 -2.68
N LEU A 9 2.98 -2.45 -3.63
CA LEU A 9 2.42 -1.25 -4.25
C LEU A 9 1.20 -0.82 -3.46
N LEU A 10 1.18 0.41 -2.99
CA LEU A 10 0.12 0.99 -2.17
C LEU A 10 -0.44 2.22 -2.89
N VAL A 11 -1.77 2.34 -2.94
CA VAL A 11 -2.45 3.56 -3.37
C VAL A 11 -3.33 4.05 -2.23
N TYR A 12 -3.01 5.25 -1.74
CA TYR A 12 -3.73 5.91 -0.66
C TYR A 12 -4.56 7.05 -1.20
N SER A 13 -5.81 7.15 -0.74
CA SER A 13 -6.71 8.25 -1.05
C SER A 13 -6.70 9.26 0.09
N PHE A 14 -6.32 10.51 -0.20
CA PHE A 14 -6.42 11.60 0.78
C PHE A 14 -7.87 12.03 1.04
N ASP A 15 -8.77 11.84 0.06
CA ASP A 15 -10.19 12.13 0.24
C ASP A 15 -10.87 11.14 1.20
N GLU A 16 -10.58 9.85 1.04
CA GLU A 16 -11.15 8.79 1.88
C GLU A 16 -10.30 8.49 3.12
N GLN A 17 -9.12 9.10 3.22
CA GLN A 17 -8.12 8.90 4.27
C GLN A 17 -7.72 7.44 4.52
N ARG A 18 -7.81 6.60 3.48
CA ARG A 18 -7.57 5.15 3.57
C ARG A 18 -6.79 4.61 2.37
N LEU A 19 -6.17 3.45 2.59
CA LEU A 19 -5.61 2.64 1.51
C LEU A 19 -6.75 2.10 0.64
N ILE A 20 -6.74 2.43 -0.65
CA ILE A 20 -7.77 2.02 -1.61
C ILE A 20 -7.30 0.90 -2.54
N HIS A 21 -5.98 0.70 -2.65
CA HIS A 21 -5.40 -0.38 -3.46
C HIS A 21 -4.09 -0.89 -2.86
N GLN A 22 -3.87 -2.20 -2.97
CA GLN A 22 -2.66 -2.88 -2.52
C GLN A 22 -2.35 -4.06 -3.44
N ASP A 23 -1.12 -4.13 -3.96
CA ASP A 23 -0.58 -5.28 -4.68
C ASP A 23 0.78 -5.70 -4.12
N GLU A 24 1.14 -6.98 -4.32
CA GLU A 24 2.45 -7.53 -3.96
C GLU A 24 3.16 -8.16 -5.16
N PHE A 25 4.48 -7.96 -5.22
CA PHE A 25 5.32 -8.43 -6.30
C PHE A 25 6.62 -9.00 -5.75
N THR A 26 6.91 -10.25 -6.11
CA THR A 26 8.23 -10.87 -5.83
C THR A 26 9.27 -10.54 -6.91
N ASP A 27 8.81 -10.08 -8.07
CA ASP A 27 9.65 -9.65 -9.19
C ASP A 27 9.78 -8.12 -9.18
N THR A 28 11.02 -7.63 -9.20
CA THR A 28 11.30 -6.20 -9.11
C THR A 28 10.93 -5.45 -10.39
N GLU A 29 11.10 -6.07 -11.56
CA GLU A 29 10.78 -5.43 -12.84
C GLU A 29 9.27 -5.27 -12.99
N LEU A 30 8.50 -6.28 -12.58
CA LEU A 30 7.04 -6.20 -12.54
C LEU A 30 6.55 -5.14 -11.55
N ALA A 31 7.18 -5.06 -10.37
CA ALA A 31 6.83 -4.08 -9.35
C ALA A 31 7.00 -2.63 -9.84
N VAL A 32 8.13 -2.34 -10.49
CA VAL A 32 8.43 -1.01 -11.03
C VAL A 32 7.47 -0.67 -12.17
N ALA A 33 7.22 -1.61 -13.08
CA ALA A 33 6.27 -1.39 -14.17
C ALA A 33 4.84 -1.09 -13.66
N ALA A 34 4.38 -1.84 -12.66
CA ALA A 34 3.08 -1.61 -12.03
C ALA A 34 3.01 -0.25 -11.32
N TYR A 35 4.09 0.14 -10.62
CA TYR A 35 4.20 1.47 -10.02
C TYR A 35 4.11 2.58 -11.06
N GLU A 36 4.89 2.50 -12.15
CA GLU A 36 4.90 3.51 -13.21
C GLU A 36 3.55 3.65 -13.90
N ASP A 37 2.88 2.53 -14.19
CA ASP A 37 1.55 2.54 -14.80
C ASP A 37 0.51 3.16 -13.85
N THR A 38 0.54 2.78 -12.57
CA THR A 38 -0.36 3.32 -11.55
C THR A 38 -0.11 4.82 -11.35
N GLU A 39 1.14 5.25 -11.23
CA GLU A 39 1.49 6.67 -11.19
C GLU A 39 0.99 7.40 -12.44
N ALA A 40 1.14 6.84 -13.64
CA ALA A 40 0.63 7.48 -14.86
C ALA A 40 -0.90 7.62 -14.85
N GLN A 41 -1.63 6.64 -14.33
CA GLN A 41 -3.09 6.69 -14.20
C GLN A 41 -3.54 7.84 -13.28
N TYR A 42 -2.91 7.99 -12.11
CA TYR A 42 -3.28 9.03 -11.14
C TYR A 42 -2.64 10.38 -11.45
N ARG A 43 -1.46 10.43 -12.06
CA ARG A 43 -0.73 11.65 -12.40
C ARG A 43 -1.37 12.46 -13.53
N ASN A 44 -1.95 11.78 -14.52
CA ASN A 44 -2.59 12.44 -15.66
C ASN A 44 -4.05 12.85 -15.37
N SER A 45 -4.54 12.53 -14.17
CA SER A 45 -5.85 12.97 -13.69
C SER A 45 -5.73 14.36 -13.07
N ALA A 46 -6.79 15.17 -13.11
CA ALA A 46 -6.85 16.48 -12.43
C ALA A 46 -6.78 16.38 -10.88
N ASP A 47 -6.59 15.15 -10.39
CA ASP A 47 -6.71 14.69 -9.02
C ASP A 47 -5.35 14.24 -8.45
N VAL A 48 -4.24 14.70 -9.04
CA VAL A 48 -2.86 14.38 -8.65
C VAL A 48 -2.63 14.52 -7.14
N ASP A 49 -3.20 15.55 -6.51
CA ASP A 49 -3.01 15.83 -5.09
C ASP A 49 -3.92 14.98 -4.18
N ARG A 50 -4.80 14.16 -4.76
CA ARG A 50 -5.79 13.34 -4.03
C ARG A 50 -5.33 11.92 -3.77
N PHE A 51 -4.30 11.46 -4.48
CA PHE A 51 -3.80 10.10 -4.36
C PHE A 51 -2.29 10.08 -4.13
N GLU A 52 -1.84 9.16 -3.28
CA GLU A 52 -0.42 8.87 -3.07
C GLU A 52 -0.16 7.42 -3.51
N VAL A 53 0.73 7.26 -4.49
CA VAL A 53 1.15 5.95 -5.00
C VAL A 53 2.56 5.69 -4.47
N VAL A 54 2.75 4.58 -3.76
CA VAL A 54 4.05 4.24 -3.13
C VAL A 54 4.40 2.78 -3.39
N LEU A 55 5.66 2.54 -3.74
CA LEU A 55 6.22 1.20 -3.82
C LEU A 55 7.20 0.97 -2.66
N VAL A 56 6.93 -0.04 -1.82
CA VAL A 56 7.74 -0.35 -0.63
C VAL A 56 8.33 -1.74 -0.74
N GLY A 57 9.66 -1.83 -0.70
CA GLY A 57 10.37 -3.10 -0.56
C GLY A 57 10.48 -3.53 0.90
N ALA A 58 10.00 -4.72 1.25
CA ALA A 58 10.08 -5.27 2.60
C ALA A 58 10.11 -6.80 2.61
N ASP A 59 10.47 -7.38 3.75
CA ASP A 59 10.42 -8.83 3.95
C ASP A 59 8.98 -9.36 4.07
N SER A 60 8.01 -8.51 4.46
CA SER A 60 6.59 -8.85 4.57
C SER A 60 5.69 -7.61 4.69
N ILE A 61 4.39 -7.77 4.39
CA ILE A 61 3.40 -6.71 4.58
C ILE A 61 3.32 -6.23 6.03
N GLN A 62 3.52 -7.11 7.02
CA GLN A 62 3.57 -6.73 8.44
C GLN A 62 4.71 -5.75 8.74
N THR A 63 5.84 -5.89 8.05
CA THR A 63 6.97 -4.96 8.17
C THR A 63 6.63 -3.60 7.55
N VAL A 64 5.89 -3.60 6.44
CA VAL A 64 5.37 -2.37 5.83
C VAL A 64 4.37 -1.68 6.76
N MET A 65 3.39 -2.40 7.31
CA MET A 65 2.41 -1.86 8.26
C MET A 65 3.09 -1.26 9.51
N ARG A 66 4.18 -1.87 9.98
CA ARG A 66 4.93 -1.35 11.15
C ARG A 66 5.73 -0.08 10.84
N THR A 67 6.30 0.03 9.63
CA THR A 67 7.18 1.16 9.24
C THR A 67 6.41 2.31 8.58
N HIS A 68 5.30 2.00 7.91
CA HIS A 68 4.44 2.90 7.13
C HIS A 68 2.96 2.76 7.57
N GLY A 69 2.71 2.61 8.86
CA GLY A 69 1.38 2.32 9.41
C GLY A 69 0.31 3.37 9.14
N HIS A 70 0.69 4.59 8.72
CA HIS A 70 -0.29 5.63 8.43
C HIS A 70 -1.21 5.28 7.26
N TYR A 71 -0.75 4.46 6.30
CA TYR A 71 -1.59 4.00 5.19
C TYR A 71 -2.69 3.05 5.64
N PHE A 72 -2.48 2.35 6.77
CA PHE A 72 -3.32 1.25 7.24
C PHE A 72 -4.26 1.64 8.38
N LYS A 73 -4.34 2.93 8.76
CA LYS A 73 -5.07 3.38 9.95
C LYS A 73 -6.55 2.94 9.98
N ASP A 74 -7.25 2.96 8.85
CA ASP A 74 -8.63 2.45 8.74
C ASP A 74 -8.71 0.91 8.79
N ALA A 75 -7.74 0.22 8.19
CA ALA A 75 -7.67 -1.24 8.24
C ALA A 75 -7.38 -1.74 9.66
N ASP A 76 -6.56 -1.01 10.42
CA ASP A 76 -6.25 -1.27 11.83
C ASP A 76 -7.51 -1.09 12.69
N GLU A 77 -8.30 -0.03 12.48
CA GLU A 77 -9.56 0.18 13.22
C GLU A 77 -10.60 -0.92 12.93
N ALA A 78 -10.72 -1.36 11.67
CA ALA A 78 -11.60 -2.47 11.31
C ALA A 78 -11.13 -3.82 11.88
N MET A 79 -9.83 -4.12 11.88
CA MET A 79 -9.27 -5.34 12.48
C MET A 79 -9.33 -5.32 14.02
N PHE A 80 -9.10 -4.17 14.65
CA PHE A 80 -9.28 -3.99 16.09
C PHE A 80 -10.75 -4.11 16.49
N ALA A 81 -11.68 -3.60 15.68
CA ALA A 81 -13.12 -3.76 15.91
C ALA A 81 -13.55 -5.24 15.83
N ASP A 82 -13.01 -6.01 14.88
CA ASP A 82 -13.30 -7.44 14.75
C ASP A 82 -12.73 -8.26 15.93
N LEU A 83 -11.55 -7.87 16.43
CA LEU A 83 -10.94 -8.44 17.63
C LEU A 83 -11.78 -8.16 18.90
N LEU A 84 -12.35 -6.96 19.02
CA LEU A 84 -13.20 -6.57 20.15
C LEU A 84 -14.62 -7.15 20.06
N ALA A 85 -15.14 -7.39 18.86
CA ALA A 85 -16.44 -8.02 18.63
C ALA A 85 -16.44 -9.55 18.87
N SER A 86 -15.25 -10.15 18.95
CA SER A 86 -15.05 -11.59 19.18
C SER A 86 -14.95 -11.98 20.68
N HIS A 87 -15.38 -11.12 21.60
CA HIS A 87 -15.38 -11.39 23.05
C HIS A 87 -16.69 -10.98 23.75
#